data_AF-A0AAV1SZ93-F1
#
_entry.id   AF-A0AAV1SZ93-F1
#
_cell.length_a   1.000
_cell.length_b   1.000
_cell.length_c   1.000
_cell.angle_alpha   90.00
_cell.angle_beta   90.00
_cell.angle_gamma   90.00
#
_symmetry.space_group_name_H-M   'P 1'
#
loop_
_entity.id
_entity.type
_entity.pdbx_description
1 polymer ?
#
loop_
_entity_poly.entity_id
_entity_poly.type
_entity_poly.pdbx_seq_one_letter_code
_entity_poly.pdbx_strand_id
1 'polypeptide(L)'
;MTVQQQAAEPWGRLTLVSKDPAEDSDHIYLTNAVTTIGRNKRRCDHVINQLFISSVHCVVQRDNTNATGEPVIKLQDNSRNGIWVNADRVGKGVSVRLDRGYTVHFTKPGATPAGVTPMAFKLEFLNFVGRQPVTAETKVNEVPDDAEMTAVVGEPFEAVTQCTTPADSPHLREKKRKRAHAEAGVVQAATQEFESKPETAGSQIDAVESQLKAGEAVVVMGKGLEQSVASQVDKLTKDNLDLMEKLEAASVENLQLKADLAAMESEREMKMKEAALTATTRLREELDTKQRAIDAKNKQASTKSLELDRKALSQEMAGKLIEETKKYQQKIEAEHYEQRREASEKMAALVNENEKLRALQSAKDEALGECEDKLTSLREKVTAMEKTIATKADQLAECENKVADLESKLAVLKEESAEIVGLLAIAEEKVVAAEDKATKADITAAAAARANANSSFDENERQQLHDSISSFRCELETYHAQLASREEECKKKEAAAMRVAITSPAGISAEGVTHDNNDPEVLRARLVAASDLFRHVEALGLQGMRVINGVNRSELEDLHSFSTVTVDTSTSMSNSSSLSPGKDDRHPAEDGTSERRCVILPRQA
;
A
#
# COMPACT_ATOMS: atom_id res chain seq x y z
N MET A 1 8.77 16.10 -18.98
CA MET A 1 8.43 15.00 -19.91
C MET A 1 7.94 13.82 -19.10
N THR A 2 6.67 13.46 -19.22
CA THR A 2 6.07 12.30 -18.56
C THR A 2 6.05 11.12 -19.53
N VAL A 3 6.88 10.10 -19.27
CA VAL A 3 6.77 8.82 -20.00
C VAL A 3 5.58 8.07 -19.42
N GLN A 4 4.45 8.07 -20.12
CA GLN A 4 3.39 7.10 -19.84
C GLN A 4 3.93 5.71 -20.16
N GLN A 5 4.08 4.87 -19.13
CA GLN A 5 4.33 3.45 -19.34
C GLN A 5 3.09 2.85 -20.01
N GLN A 6 3.23 2.40 -21.25
CA GLN A 6 2.27 1.48 -21.83
C GLN A 6 2.24 0.22 -20.94
N ALA A 7 1.06 -0.13 -20.43
CA ALA A 7 0.90 -1.36 -19.67
C ALA A 7 1.17 -2.55 -20.59
N ALA A 8 2.20 -3.33 -20.30
CA ALA A 8 2.53 -4.53 -21.06
C ALA A 8 1.39 -5.55 -20.92
N GLU A 9 0.95 -6.12 -22.03
CA GLU A 9 -0.15 -7.10 -22.07
C GLU A 9 0.20 -8.34 -21.23
N PRO A 10 -0.72 -8.84 -20.38
CA PRO A 10 -0.44 -9.98 -19.51
C PRO A 10 -0.28 -11.26 -20.32
N TRP A 11 0.87 -11.92 -20.18
CA TRP A 11 1.17 -13.17 -20.90
C TRP A 11 0.51 -14.39 -20.24
N GLY A 12 0.13 -14.28 -18.96
CA GLY A 12 -0.53 -15.34 -18.21
C GLY A 12 -1.44 -14.80 -17.11
N ARG A 13 -2.26 -15.70 -16.55
CA ARG A 13 -3.25 -15.42 -15.53
C ARG A 13 -3.28 -16.55 -14.50
N LEU A 14 -3.39 -16.19 -13.23
CA LEU A 14 -3.68 -17.07 -12.12
C LEU A 14 -5.12 -16.80 -11.68
N THR A 15 -6.04 -17.67 -12.08
CA THR A 15 -7.49 -17.58 -11.77
C THR A 15 -7.79 -18.30 -10.46
N LEU A 16 -8.44 -17.60 -9.51
CA LEU A 16 -8.84 -18.18 -8.23
C LEU A 16 -9.82 -19.34 -8.44
N VAL A 17 -9.51 -20.52 -7.91
CA VAL A 17 -10.34 -21.75 -7.99
C VAL A 17 -11.22 -21.91 -6.75
N SER A 18 -10.90 -21.20 -5.66
CA SER A 18 -11.59 -21.29 -4.37
C SER A 18 -12.96 -20.60 -4.30
N LYS A 19 -13.36 -19.90 -5.38
CA LYS A 19 -14.60 -19.14 -5.51
C LYS A 19 -15.07 -19.35 -6.95
N ASP A 20 -16.31 -19.77 -7.12
CA ASP A 20 -16.90 -20.07 -8.43
C ASP A 20 -18.31 -19.45 -8.52
N PRO A 21 -18.58 -18.53 -9.47
CA PRO A 21 -17.60 -17.90 -10.37
C PRO A 21 -16.64 -16.96 -9.62
N ALA A 22 -15.36 -17.00 -9.98
CA ALA A 22 -14.39 -15.98 -9.60
C ALA A 22 -14.58 -14.72 -10.46
N GLU A 23 -14.47 -13.54 -9.86
CA GLU A 23 -14.51 -12.26 -10.56
C GLU A 23 -13.14 -11.95 -11.19
N ASP A 24 -13.09 -11.06 -12.19
CA ASP A 24 -11.82 -10.52 -12.71
C ASP A 24 -10.98 -9.80 -11.62
N SER A 25 -11.62 -9.35 -10.54
CA SER A 25 -10.98 -8.80 -9.34
C SER A 25 -10.22 -9.85 -8.51
N ASP A 26 -10.59 -11.13 -8.61
CA ASP A 26 -9.93 -12.27 -7.96
C ASP A 26 -8.76 -12.84 -8.79
N HIS A 27 -8.51 -12.31 -9.99
CA HIS A 27 -7.52 -12.84 -10.94
C HIS A 27 -6.17 -12.13 -10.81
N ILE A 28 -5.08 -12.91 -10.70
CA ILE A 28 -3.71 -12.39 -10.66
C ILE A 28 -3.12 -12.43 -12.08
N TYR A 29 -2.95 -11.24 -12.68
CA TYR A 29 -2.43 -11.08 -14.04
C TYR A 29 -0.89 -10.99 -14.07
N LEU A 30 -0.26 -11.81 -14.92
CA LEU A 30 1.19 -11.93 -15.03
C LEU A 30 1.69 -11.13 -16.26
N THR A 31 2.24 -9.94 -16.02
CA THR A 31 2.78 -9.03 -17.04
C THR A 31 4.31 -9.07 -17.08
N ASN A 32 4.95 -8.98 -15.91
CA ASN A 32 6.40 -8.95 -15.77
C ASN A 32 7.04 -10.33 -16.05
N ALA A 33 8.29 -10.34 -16.55
CA ALA A 33 9.05 -11.59 -16.75
C ALA A 33 9.41 -12.28 -15.42
N VAL A 34 9.51 -11.50 -14.33
CA VAL A 34 9.55 -12.00 -12.95
C VAL A 34 8.43 -11.31 -12.20
N THR A 35 7.53 -12.09 -11.60
CA THR A 35 6.37 -11.60 -10.83
C THR A 35 6.45 -12.14 -9.41
N THR A 36 6.45 -11.25 -8.43
CA THR A 36 6.61 -11.57 -7.01
C THR A 36 5.28 -11.45 -6.27
N ILE A 37 4.90 -12.49 -5.52
CA ILE A 37 3.59 -12.58 -4.86
C ILE A 37 3.82 -12.73 -3.35
N GLY A 38 3.12 -11.94 -2.53
CA GLY A 38 3.26 -12.00 -1.08
C GLY A 38 2.44 -10.97 -0.32
N ARG A 39 2.80 -10.72 0.95
CA ARG A 39 2.04 -9.83 1.84
C ARG A 39 2.55 -8.39 1.89
N ASN A 40 3.74 -8.10 1.35
CA ASN A 40 4.39 -6.79 1.49
C ASN A 40 4.29 -5.95 0.21
N LYS A 41 3.45 -4.91 0.22
CA LYS A 41 3.24 -3.94 -0.88
C LYS A 41 4.50 -3.19 -1.34
N ARG A 42 5.59 -3.16 -0.56
CA ARG A 42 6.89 -2.59 -0.98
C ARG A 42 7.85 -3.60 -1.62
N ARG A 43 7.46 -4.88 -1.72
CA ARG A 43 8.34 -6.00 -2.12
C ARG A 43 7.67 -7.07 -3.01
N CYS A 44 6.40 -6.91 -3.34
CA CYS A 44 5.64 -7.85 -4.16
C CYS A 44 4.92 -7.06 -5.26
N ASP A 45 4.96 -7.55 -6.50
CA ASP A 45 4.13 -7.06 -7.60
C ASP A 45 2.64 -7.27 -7.28
N HIS A 46 2.30 -8.44 -6.70
CA HIS A 46 0.94 -8.79 -6.27
C HIS A 46 0.84 -9.01 -4.76
N VAL A 47 -0.16 -8.38 -4.15
CA VAL A 47 -0.30 -8.31 -2.68
C VAL A 47 -1.52 -9.09 -2.21
N ILE A 48 -1.28 -10.27 -1.61
CA ILE A 48 -2.31 -11.05 -0.93
C ILE A 48 -2.25 -10.72 0.57
N ASN A 49 -3.15 -9.85 1.03
CA ASN A 49 -3.17 -9.38 2.42
C ASN A 49 -3.81 -10.38 3.40
N GLN A 50 -3.21 -11.57 3.53
CA GLN A 50 -3.66 -12.64 4.42
C GLN A 50 -2.58 -13.05 5.41
N LEU A 51 -2.95 -13.37 6.66
CA LEU A 51 -1.97 -13.59 7.73
C LEU A 51 -1.06 -14.81 7.48
N PHE A 52 -1.57 -15.85 6.82
CA PHE A 52 -0.81 -17.04 6.41
C PHE A 52 0.12 -16.80 5.20
N ILE A 53 0.04 -15.64 4.55
CA ILE A 53 0.93 -15.27 3.45
C ILE A 53 2.22 -14.67 4.01
N SER A 54 3.36 -15.09 3.45
CA SER A 54 4.69 -14.59 3.84
C SER A 54 5.00 -13.23 3.19
N SER A 55 5.94 -12.47 3.75
CA SER A 55 6.22 -11.08 3.32
C SER A 55 6.56 -10.98 1.83
N VAL A 56 7.39 -11.91 1.35
CA VAL A 56 7.34 -12.45 -0.02
C VAL A 56 6.96 -13.93 0.13
N HIS A 57 6.08 -14.47 -0.71
CA HIS A 57 5.57 -15.83 -0.61
C HIS A 57 6.10 -16.71 -1.75
N CYS A 58 5.97 -16.27 -3.00
CA CYS A 58 6.61 -16.89 -4.16
C CYS A 58 7.18 -15.86 -5.13
N VAL A 59 8.03 -16.38 -6.02
CA VAL A 59 8.45 -15.72 -7.25
C VAL A 59 8.02 -16.61 -8.41
N VAL A 60 7.27 -16.05 -9.37
CA VAL A 60 6.90 -16.69 -10.63
C VAL A 60 7.75 -16.05 -11.74
N GLN A 61 8.62 -16.83 -12.36
CA GLN A 61 9.57 -16.38 -13.37
C GLN A 61 9.26 -17.05 -14.71
N ARG A 62 9.13 -16.23 -15.76
CA ARG A 62 9.05 -16.66 -17.15
C ARG A 62 10.44 -16.61 -17.77
N ASP A 63 11.06 -17.78 -17.90
CA ASP A 63 12.28 -17.98 -18.67
C ASP A 63 11.99 -17.95 -20.18
N ASN A 64 13.02 -18.22 -20.99
CA ASN A 64 12.90 -18.39 -22.44
C ASN A 64 11.90 -19.49 -22.82
N THR A 65 11.43 -19.45 -24.06
CA THR A 65 10.53 -20.47 -24.62
C THR A 65 11.24 -21.81 -24.81
N ASN A 66 10.50 -22.91 -24.62
CA ASN A 66 10.91 -24.27 -24.97
C ASN A 66 11.05 -24.43 -26.50
N ALA A 67 11.63 -25.55 -26.94
CA ALA A 67 11.67 -25.93 -28.37
C ALA A 67 10.27 -26.10 -29.02
N THR A 68 9.21 -26.26 -28.22
CA THR A 68 7.80 -26.26 -28.65
C THR A 68 7.22 -24.85 -28.84
N GLY A 69 7.98 -23.79 -28.53
CA GLY A 69 7.53 -22.41 -28.53
C GLY A 69 6.88 -21.95 -27.23
N GLU A 70 6.43 -22.85 -26.35
CA GLU A 70 5.73 -22.52 -25.10
C GLU A 70 6.66 -21.88 -24.03
N PRO A 71 6.15 -21.00 -23.15
CA PRO A 71 6.97 -20.26 -22.20
C PRO A 71 7.36 -21.12 -21.00
N VAL A 72 8.65 -21.24 -20.69
CA VAL A 72 9.08 -21.95 -19.48
C VAL A 72 8.77 -21.08 -18.26
N ILE A 73 7.81 -21.50 -17.45
CA ILE A 73 7.48 -20.83 -16.19
C ILE A 73 8.04 -21.65 -15.03
N LYS A 74 8.70 -20.96 -14.10
CA LYS A 74 9.17 -21.51 -12.83
C LYS A 74 8.49 -20.79 -11.68
N LEU A 75 8.05 -21.53 -10.67
CA LEU A 75 7.62 -20.99 -9.39
C LEU A 75 8.63 -21.40 -8.32
N GLN A 76 9.16 -20.41 -7.59
CA GLN A 76 9.99 -20.63 -6.40
C GLN A 76 9.18 -20.35 -5.14
N ASP A 77 9.13 -21.33 -4.23
CA ASP A 77 8.54 -21.17 -2.89
C ASP A 77 9.53 -20.47 -1.96
N ASN A 78 9.18 -19.27 -1.47
CA ASN A 78 9.96 -18.51 -0.50
C ASN A 78 9.24 -18.38 0.85
N SER A 79 8.16 -19.15 1.05
CA SER A 79 7.23 -19.01 2.15
C SER A 79 7.71 -19.66 3.45
N ARG A 80 6.96 -19.42 4.53
CA ARG A 80 7.10 -20.12 5.81
C ARG A 80 6.18 -21.33 5.95
N ASN A 81 5.05 -21.34 5.26
CA ASN A 81 4.01 -22.38 5.40
C ASN A 81 4.14 -23.48 4.33
N GLY A 82 4.80 -23.16 3.21
CA GLY A 82 4.89 -23.99 2.01
C GLY A 82 3.90 -23.54 0.93
N ILE A 83 4.24 -23.86 -0.31
CA ILE A 83 3.34 -23.82 -1.47
C ILE A 83 3.13 -25.24 -1.97
N TRP A 84 1.95 -25.51 -2.53
CA TRP A 84 1.65 -26.75 -3.22
C TRP A 84 1.30 -26.50 -4.69
N VAL A 85 1.69 -27.40 -5.59
CA VAL A 85 1.37 -27.37 -7.02
C VAL A 85 0.78 -28.72 -7.38
N ASN A 86 -0.44 -28.75 -7.91
CA ASN A 86 -1.21 -29.98 -8.15
C ASN A 86 -1.27 -30.88 -6.91
N ALA A 87 -1.44 -30.25 -5.74
CA ALA A 87 -1.35 -30.80 -4.39
C ALA A 87 0.04 -31.25 -3.85
N ASP A 88 1.08 -31.34 -4.67
CA ASP A 88 2.45 -31.67 -4.22
C ASP A 88 3.19 -30.46 -3.62
N ARG A 89 3.92 -30.65 -2.52
CA ARG A 89 4.59 -29.54 -1.80
C ARG A 89 5.93 -29.19 -2.44
N VAL A 90 6.09 -27.93 -2.87
CA VAL A 90 7.31 -27.44 -3.55
C VAL A 90 8.51 -27.38 -2.59
N GLY A 91 8.34 -26.72 -1.44
CA GLY A 91 9.38 -26.62 -0.41
C GLY A 91 10.24 -25.36 -0.53
N LYS A 92 10.58 -24.76 0.61
CA LYS A 92 11.23 -23.45 0.69
C LYS A 92 12.60 -23.43 0.00
N GLY A 93 12.78 -22.49 -0.93
CA GLY A 93 13.97 -22.30 -1.77
C GLY A 93 13.91 -23.08 -3.10
N VAL A 94 13.11 -24.15 -3.17
CA VAL A 94 12.97 -25.01 -4.34
C VAL A 94 12.17 -24.28 -5.43
N SER A 95 12.54 -24.54 -6.69
CA SER A 95 11.83 -24.06 -7.88
C SER A 95 11.24 -25.23 -8.65
N VAL A 96 9.96 -25.15 -8.98
CA VAL A 96 9.24 -26.14 -9.81
C VAL A 96 8.82 -25.50 -11.14
N ARG A 97 8.72 -26.28 -12.22
CA ARG A 97 8.10 -25.80 -13.47
C ARG A 97 6.57 -25.75 -13.31
N LEU A 98 5.94 -24.73 -13.91
CA LEU A 98 4.49 -24.65 -14.01
C LEU A 98 4.06 -24.73 -15.48
N ASP A 99 3.26 -25.74 -15.80
CA ASP A 99 2.66 -25.89 -17.12
C ASP A 99 1.19 -25.41 -17.12
N ARG A 100 0.58 -25.30 -18.30
CA ARG A 100 -0.78 -24.78 -18.45
C ARG A 100 -1.80 -25.65 -17.70
N GLY A 101 -2.65 -25.02 -16.90
CA GLY A 101 -3.70 -25.68 -16.11
C GLY A 101 -3.26 -26.16 -14.73
N TYR A 102 -1.97 -26.03 -14.35
CA TYR A 102 -1.52 -26.38 -13.00
C TYR A 102 -2.18 -25.50 -11.94
N THR A 103 -2.48 -26.10 -10.78
CA THR A 103 -3.12 -25.41 -9.65
C THR A 103 -2.12 -25.15 -8.53
N VAL A 104 -1.88 -23.87 -8.23
CA VAL A 104 -0.99 -23.38 -7.18
C VAL A 104 -1.79 -23.07 -5.92
N HIS A 105 -1.52 -23.77 -4.82
CA HIS A 105 -2.19 -23.58 -3.54
C HIS A 105 -1.29 -22.85 -2.53
N PHE A 106 -1.82 -21.79 -1.92
CA PHE A 106 -1.21 -21.04 -0.81
C PHE A 106 -1.62 -21.57 0.58
N THR A 107 -2.52 -22.56 0.61
CA THR A 107 -3.01 -23.28 1.78
C THR A 107 -2.90 -24.79 1.52
N LYS A 108 -2.62 -25.60 2.55
CA LYS A 108 -2.47 -27.05 2.38
C LYS A 108 -3.74 -27.68 1.75
N PRO A 109 -3.64 -28.40 0.61
CA PRO A 109 -4.75 -29.14 0.02
C PRO A 109 -5.37 -30.12 1.03
N GLY A 110 -6.71 -30.21 1.03
CA GLY A 110 -7.46 -31.13 1.90
C GLY A 110 -7.36 -30.88 3.41
N ALA A 111 -6.72 -29.79 3.86
CA ALA A 111 -6.47 -29.52 5.28
C ALA A 111 -6.52 -28.02 5.60
N THR A 112 -7.72 -27.45 5.55
CA THR A 112 -8.03 -26.06 5.94
C THR A 112 -8.31 -25.97 7.45
N PRO A 113 -7.53 -25.20 8.23
CA PRO A 113 -7.90 -24.86 9.61
C PRO A 113 -9.24 -24.11 9.68
N ALA A 114 -9.97 -24.26 10.78
CA ALA A 114 -11.21 -23.52 11.01
C ALA A 114 -10.98 -22.01 10.87
N GLY A 115 -11.79 -21.33 10.05
CA GLY A 115 -11.66 -19.90 9.77
C GLY A 115 -10.67 -19.51 8.66
N VAL A 116 -10.04 -20.47 7.96
CA VAL A 116 -9.17 -20.18 6.81
C VAL A 116 -9.79 -20.73 5.52
N THR A 117 -10.27 -19.83 4.66
CA THR A 117 -10.71 -20.18 3.30
C THR A 117 -9.54 -20.80 2.52
N PRO A 118 -9.70 -21.96 1.86
CA PRO A 118 -8.66 -22.51 1.00
C PRO A 118 -8.32 -21.52 -0.11
N MET A 119 -7.05 -21.41 -0.48
CA MET A 119 -6.59 -20.45 -1.50
C MET A 119 -5.79 -21.18 -2.57
N ALA A 120 -6.40 -21.38 -3.74
CA ALA A 120 -5.85 -22.09 -4.88
C ALA A 120 -6.07 -21.28 -6.17
N PHE A 121 -5.06 -21.20 -7.04
CA PHE A 121 -5.12 -20.50 -8.31
C PHE A 121 -4.68 -21.41 -9.46
N LYS A 122 -5.45 -21.46 -10.54
CA LYS A 122 -5.14 -22.20 -11.76
C LYS A 122 -4.37 -21.31 -12.73
N LEU A 123 -3.26 -21.81 -13.29
CA LEU A 123 -2.43 -21.09 -14.24
C LEU A 123 -2.96 -21.24 -15.68
N GLU A 124 -3.19 -20.11 -16.35
CA GLU A 124 -3.63 -20.04 -17.74
C GLU A 124 -2.69 -19.10 -18.53
N PHE A 125 -2.42 -19.43 -19.80
CA PHE A 125 -1.61 -18.59 -20.69
C PHE A 125 -2.55 -17.82 -21.62
N LEU A 126 -2.45 -16.49 -21.64
CA LEU A 126 -3.40 -15.64 -22.36
C LEU A 126 -3.01 -15.48 -23.85
N ASN A 127 -1.71 -15.38 -24.14
CA ASN A 127 -1.23 -14.95 -25.46
C ASN A 127 -0.68 -16.09 -26.36
N PHE A 128 -1.13 -17.34 -26.16
CA PHE A 128 -0.68 -18.48 -26.97
C PHE A 128 -1.61 -18.82 -28.13
N VAL A 129 -1.48 -18.05 -29.23
CA VAL A 129 -2.10 -18.35 -30.54
C VAL A 129 -1.28 -19.43 -31.25
N GLY A 130 -1.34 -20.66 -30.71
CA GLY A 130 -0.58 -21.82 -31.19
C GLY A 130 -1.44 -23.07 -31.34
N ARG A 131 -2.24 -23.12 -32.42
CA ARG A 131 -3.11 -24.25 -32.86
C ARG A 131 -3.96 -24.95 -31.78
N GLN A 132 -5.29 -24.78 -31.88
CA GLN A 132 -6.20 -25.85 -31.47
C GLN A 132 -5.93 -27.13 -32.31
N PRO A 133 -5.89 -28.32 -31.70
CA PRO A 133 -6.43 -29.52 -32.32
C PRO A 133 -7.96 -29.54 -32.15
N VAL A 134 -8.66 -30.01 -33.19
CA VAL A 134 -10.14 -30.00 -33.27
C VAL A 134 -10.71 -31.32 -32.73
N THR A 135 -11.74 -31.20 -31.88
CA THR A 135 -12.74 -32.21 -31.42
C THR A 135 -12.44 -33.71 -31.49
N ALA A 136 -12.70 -34.40 -30.37
CA ALA A 136 -13.61 -35.56 -30.37
C ALA A 136 -14.27 -35.72 -28.99
N GLU A 137 -15.59 -35.90 -28.96
CA GLU A 137 -16.28 -36.45 -27.79
C GLU A 137 -16.33 -37.98 -27.90
N THR A 138 -16.03 -38.72 -26.83
CA THR A 138 -16.62 -40.06 -26.63
C THR A 138 -16.65 -40.41 -25.15
N LYS A 139 -17.79 -40.94 -24.68
CA LYS A 139 -17.91 -41.65 -23.40
C LYS A 139 -17.71 -43.14 -23.68
N VAL A 140 -17.07 -43.89 -22.78
CA VAL A 140 -17.40 -45.29 -22.41
C VAL A 140 -16.42 -45.78 -21.32
N ASN A 141 -16.85 -46.74 -20.50
CA ASN A 141 -16.00 -47.42 -19.50
C ASN A 141 -15.09 -48.46 -20.18
N GLU A 142 -13.93 -48.81 -19.60
CA GLU A 142 -13.66 -50.16 -19.04
C GLU A 142 -12.19 -50.33 -18.59
N VAL A 143 -11.92 -51.46 -17.93
CA VAL A 143 -10.71 -51.86 -17.18
C VAL A 143 -10.72 -53.40 -17.12
N PRO A 144 -9.60 -54.16 -17.14
CA PRO A 144 -8.20 -53.90 -17.54
C PRO A 144 -7.73 -54.86 -18.68
N ASP A 145 -6.43 -54.87 -19.03
CA ASP A 145 -5.52 -56.06 -18.96
C ASP A 145 -4.26 -56.00 -19.86
N ASP A 146 -3.12 -56.34 -19.25
CA ASP A 146 -1.91 -57.09 -19.69
C ASP A 146 -1.25 -57.05 -21.10
N ALA A 147 0.00 -57.55 -21.10
CA ALA A 147 0.90 -57.94 -22.22
C ALA A 147 1.60 -56.81 -23.03
N GLU A 148 2.87 -56.94 -23.45
CA GLU A 148 4.02 -57.72 -22.94
C GLU A 148 5.34 -57.15 -23.52
N MET A 149 6.50 -57.63 -23.02
CA MET A 149 7.82 -57.69 -23.71
C MET A 149 8.37 -56.46 -24.47
N THR A 150 9.44 -55.87 -23.93
CA THR A 150 10.81 -56.27 -24.33
C THR A 150 11.87 -55.65 -23.40
N ALA A 151 13.06 -56.27 -23.32
CA ALA A 151 14.11 -55.92 -22.37
C ALA A 151 15.36 -55.30 -23.05
N VAL A 152 16.24 -54.67 -22.26
CA VAL A 152 17.68 -55.00 -22.21
C VAL A 152 18.38 -54.26 -21.04
N VAL A 153 19.14 -55.04 -20.26
CA VAL A 153 20.36 -54.77 -19.44
C VAL A 153 20.78 -53.30 -19.18
N GLY A 154 21.12 -52.89 -17.96
CA GLY A 154 21.10 -53.65 -16.70
C GLY A 154 21.84 -53.00 -15.51
N GLU A 155 21.09 -52.87 -14.41
CA GLU A 155 21.43 -52.95 -12.98
C GLU A 155 22.48 -52.04 -12.27
N PRO A 156 22.35 -51.84 -10.93
CA PRO A 156 23.04 -50.76 -10.19
C PRO A 156 23.85 -51.25 -8.97
N PHE A 157 24.30 -50.31 -8.12
CA PHE A 157 24.30 -50.56 -6.67
C PHE A 157 24.15 -49.26 -5.86
N GLU A 158 23.42 -49.32 -4.75
CA GLU A 158 23.19 -48.21 -3.81
C GLU A 158 23.83 -48.49 -2.43
N ALA A 159 23.53 -47.62 -1.46
CA ALA A 159 23.55 -47.85 -0.01
C ALA A 159 24.92 -47.86 0.72
N VAL A 160 25.02 -47.58 2.03
CA VAL A 160 24.40 -46.60 2.98
C VAL A 160 24.87 -46.99 4.40
N THR A 161 24.84 -46.07 5.38
CA THR A 161 25.19 -46.26 6.82
C THR A 161 26.65 -46.69 7.11
N GLN A 162 27.34 -46.41 8.23
CA GLN A 162 27.24 -45.61 9.47
C GLN A 162 27.70 -46.49 10.67
N CYS A 163 28.55 -45.89 11.51
CA CYS A 163 28.67 -46.11 12.96
C CYS A 163 29.45 -47.30 13.59
N THR A 164 30.10 -46.92 14.70
CA THR A 164 30.47 -47.67 15.93
C THR A 164 31.61 -48.71 15.93
N THR A 165 32.56 -48.43 16.83
CA THR A 165 33.55 -49.33 17.49
C THR A 165 32.87 -50.12 18.63
N PRO A 166 33.33 -51.32 19.06
CA PRO A 166 34.52 -51.40 19.93
C PRO A 166 35.38 -52.69 19.90
N ALA A 167 36.62 -52.54 20.41
CA ALA A 167 37.43 -53.48 21.21
C ALA A 167 37.88 -54.88 20.71
N ASP A 168 39.03 -55.27 21.28
CA ASP A 168 39.68 -56.58 21.38
C ASP A 168 40.20 -57.33 20.13
N SER A 169 41.33 -58.02 20.37
CA SER A 169 42.01 -58.96 19.49
C SER A 169 42.06 -60.32 20.21
N PRO A 170 42.16 -61.47 19.51
CA PRO A 170 43.52 -61.94 19.21
C PRO A 170 43.71 -62.81 17.94
N HIS A 171 44.97 -62.82 17.48
CA HIS A 171 45.68 -63.93 16.82
C HIS A 171 45.18 -64.64 15.54
N LEU A 172 46.11 -64.63 14.56
CA LEU A 172 46.58 -65.76 13.73
C LEU A 172 45.77 -66.24 12.50
N ARG A 173 46.57 -66.62 11.49
CA ARG A 173 46.33 -67.66 10.47
C ARG A 173 45.30 -67.33 9.36
N GLU A 174 45.47 -67.77 8.10
CA GLU A 174 46.57 -68.46 7.42
C GLU A 174 46.33 -68.49 5.89
N LYS A 175 47.39 -68.60 5.06
CA LYS A 175 47.57 -69.45 3.82
C LYS A 175 48.38 -68.72 2.72
N LYS A 176 49.57 -69.20 2.31
CA LYS A 176 49.92 -70.40 1.49
C LYS A 176 49.69 -70.14 -0.02
N ARG A 177 50.43 -70.67 -1.01
CA ARG A 177 51.44 -71.77 -1.16
C ARG A 177 52.32 -71.41 -2.41
N LYS A 178 53.50 -71.99 -2.71
CA LYS A 178 54.02 -73.39 -2.80
C LYS A 178 55.54 -73.39 -2.45
N ARG A 179 56.16 -74.36 -1.75
CA ARG A 179 56.31 -75.84 -1.91
C ARG A 179 57.38 -76.26 -2.95
N ALA A 180 58.12 -77.38 -2.81
CA ALA A 180 58.44 -78.36 -1.72
C ALA A 180 59.51 -79.37 -2.24
N HIS A 181 60.00 -80.45 -1.61
CA HIS A 181 59.87 -81.19 -0.32
C HIS A 181 61.33 -81.46 0.20
N ALA A 182 61.71 -82.23 1.23
CA ALA A 182 61.06 -83.14 2.20
C ALA A 182 61.67 -82.82 3.62
N GLU A 183 61.66 -83.54 4.75
CA GLU A 183 61.42 -84.94 5.25
C GLU A 183 62.58 -85.96 5.18
N ALA A 184 62.83 -86.84 6.17
CA ALA A 184 62.55 -86.83 7.63
C ALA A 184 63.19 -88.04 8.37
N GLY A 185 63.74 -87.83 9.59
CA GLY A 185 63.55 -88.73 10.75
C GLY A 185 64.58 -89.83 11.12
N VAL A 186 64.43 -90.31 12.38
CA VAL A 186 64.78 -91.63 12.98
C VAL A 186 66.26 -92.00 13.27
N VAL A 187 66.71 -91.67 14.50
CA VAL A 187 67.06 -92.58 15.63
C VAL A 187 67.81 -93.93 15.39
N GLN A 188 68.80 -94.18 16.29
CA GLN A 188 69.40 -95.47 16.76
C GLN A 188 70.63 -96.14 16.06
N ALA A 189 71.75 -96.13 16.80
CA ALA A 189 72.58 -97.29 17.23
C ALA A 189 73.43 -98.13 16.22
N ALA A 190 74.23 -99.04 16.81
CA ALA A 190 75.02 -100.15 16.24
C ALA A 190 76.44 -99.88 15.66
N THR A 191 77.45 -100.04 16.53
CA THR A 191 78.59 -100.99 16.40
C THR A 191 79.13 -101.47 15.03
N GLN A 192 80.45 -101.26 14.85
CA GLN A 192 81.48 -102.32 14.66
C GLN A 192 81.79 -102.92 13.25
N GLU A 193 83.07 -102.72 12.85
CA GLU A 193 84.01 -103.64 12.15
C GLU A 193 84.14 -103.87 10.62
N PHE A 194 85.44 -103.96 10.26
CA PHE A 194 86.18 -104.88 9.36
C PHE A 194 86.31 -104.76 7.81
N GLU A 195 87.60 -104.63 7.43
CA GLU A 195 88.39 -105.34 6.39
C GLU A 195 88.08 -105.28 4.87
N SER A 196 89.01 -104.68 4.11
CA SER A 196 89.90 -105.32 3.10
C SER A 196 90.81 -104.24 2.47
N LYS A 197 92.15 -104.35 2.35
CA LYS A 197 93.04 -105.28 1.58
C LYS A 197 92.97 -105.10 0.06
N PRO A 198 94.05 -105.33 -0.72
CA PRO A 198 95.38 -105.88 -0.36
C PRO A 198 96.52 -104.81 -0.54
N GLU A 199 97.81 -104.99 -0.91
CA GLU A 199 98.64 -106.11 -1.43
C GLU A 199 100.18 -105.88 -1.16
N THR A 200 101.05 -106.27 -2.10
CA THR A 200 102.54 -106.41 -2.07
C THR A 200 103.31 -105.23 -2.73
N ALA A 201 104.64 -105.01 -2.64
CA ALA A 201 105.85 -105.76 -2.18
C ALA A 201 106.97 -104.74 -1.74
N GLY A 202 108.27 -105.03 -1.45
CA GLY A 202 109.10 -106.26 -1.33
C GLY A 202 110.60 -106.01 -1.66
N SER A 203 111.55 -106.80 -1.11
CA SER A 203 113.05 -106.72 -1.26
C SER A 203 113.75 -105.52 -0.57
N GLN A 204 114.96 -105.56 0.02
CA GLN A 204 116.06 -106.53 0.34
C GLN A 204 116.65 -106.04 1.71
N ILE A 205 117.20 -106.78 2.69
CA ILE A 205 118.19 -107.89 2.77
C ILE A 205 119.60 -107.50 2.30
N ASP A 206 120.53 -107.16 3.23
CA ASP A 206 121.67 -108.04 3.62
C ASP A 206 122.62 -107.43 4.71
N ALA A 207 123.66 -108.18 5.11
CA ALA A 207 124.82 -107.84 5.98
C ALA A 207 124.55 -107.62 7.49
N VAL A 208 124.94 -108.44 8.49
CA VAL A 208 125.91 -109.56 8.73
C VAL A 208 127.04 -109.20 9.72
N GLU A 209 126.83 -109.69 10.94
CA GLU A 209 127.76 -110.18 11.97
C GLU A 209 129.28 -110.27 11.68
N SER A 210 130.09 -109.65 12.54
CA SER A 210 131.53 -109.93 12.79
C SER A 210 132.00 -109.07 13.98
N GLN A 211 132.82 -109.52 14.96
CA GLN A 211 133.55 -110.78 15.15
C GLN A 211 133.50 -111.24 16.62
N LEU A 212 133.68 -112.53 16.89
CA LEU A 212 133.92 -113.07 18.25
C LEU A 212 134.90 -114.26 18.23
N LYS A 213 136.09 -114.09 18.83
CA LYS A 213 137.09 -115.08 19.31
C LYS A 213 138.38 -114.33 19.72
N ALA A 214 139.25 -114.84 20.58
CA ALA A 214 139.17 -116.04 21.45
C ALA A 214 138.71 -115.63 22.88
N GLY A 215 138.31 -116.50 23.81
CA GLY A 215 139.06 -117.63 24.38
C GLY A 215 139.77 -117.16 25.67
N GLU A 216 139.70 -117.86 26.82
CA GLU A 216 139.19 -119.20 27.11
C GLU A 216 138.86 -119.31 28.64
N ALA A 217 138.42 -120.50 29.09
CA ALA A 217 138.44 -120.99 30.48
C ALA A 217 137.33 -120.57 31.50
N VAL A 218 136.73 -121.63 32.10
CA VAL A 218 136.26 -121.77 33.50
C VAL A 218 134.97 -121.05 33.98
N VAL A 219 133.88 -121.82 33.91
CA VAL A 219 132.95 -122.25 34.98
C VAL A 219 132.93 -121.46 36.32
N VAL A 220 131.71 -121.33 36.89
CA VAL A 220 131.31 -120.70 38.17
C VAL A 220 131.03 -119.19 38.08
N MET A 221 129.74 -118.80 38.14
CA MET A 221 129.20 -117.54 38.73
C MET A 221 127.67 -117.35 38.48
N GLY A 222 126.90 -118.44 38.41
CA GLY A 222 125.47 -118.44 38.00
C GLY A 222 124.45 -117.89 39.01
N LYS A 223 124.76 -116.83 39.77
CA LYS A 223 123.84 -116.17 40.72
C LYS A 223 123.90 -114.63 40.76
N GLY A 224 124.86 -113.99 40.08
CA GLY A 224 124.98 -112.52 40.06
C GLY A 224 124.05 -111.82 39.06
N LEU A 225 123.71 -112.48 37.95
CA LEU A 225 123.01 -111.83 36.83
C LEU A 225 121.55 -111.49 37.16
N GLU A 226 120.86 -112.37 37.90
CA GLU A 226 119.43 -112.21 38.23
C GLU A 226 119.17 -110.94 39.07
N GLN A 227 120.06 -110.58 39.99
CA GLN A 227 119.95 -109.33 40.76
C GLN A 227 120.18 -108.07 39.90
N SER A 228 121.05 -108.15 38.87
CA SER A 228 121.28 -107.03 37.96
C SER A 228 120.10 -106.82 37.00
N VAL A 229 119.41 -107.88 36.60
CA VAL A 229 118.20 -107.78 35.78
C VAL A 229 117.01 -107.31 36.63
N ALA A 230 116.82 -107.87 37.82
CA ALA A 230 115.76 -107.46 38.74
C ALA A 230 115.83 -105.95 39.05
N SER A 231 117.00 -105.43 39.42
CA SER A 231 117.17 -103.99 39.72
C SER A 231 116.98 -103.07 38.51
N GLN A 232 117.20 -103.53 37.27
CA GLN A 232 116.81 -102.80 36.06
C GLN A 232 115.30 -102.82 35.82
N VAL A 233 114.62 -103.95 36.07
CA VAL A 233 113.15 -104.07 35.97
C VAL A 233 112.46 -103.23 37.04
N ASP A 234 112.92 -103.25 38.29
CA ASP A 234 112.42 -102.41 39.38
C ASP A 234 112.58 -100.92 39.05
N LYS A 235 113.70 -100.53 38.43
CA LYS A 235 113.88 -99.16 37.97
C LYS A 235 112.93 -98.82 36.81
N LEU A 236 112.79 -99.68 35.81
CA LEU A 236 111.88 -99.44 34.67
C LEU A 236 110.41 -99.40 35.09
N THR A 237 109.98 -100.20 36.06
CA THR A 237 108.61 -100.11 36.61
C THR A 237 108.41 -98.81 37.39
N LYS A 238 109.41 -98.35 38.14
CA LYS A 238 109.36 -97.04 38.81
C LYS A 238 109.36 -95.87 37.82
N ASP A 239 110.25 -95.88 36.83
CA ASP A 239 110.34 -94.82 35.82
C ASP A 239 109.07 -94.78 34.94
N ASN A 240 108.43 -95.94 34.66
CA ASN A 240 107.13 -96.00 33.99
C ASN A 240 105.97 -95.49 34.87
N LEU A 241 105.99 -95.74 36.18
CA LEU A 241 105.00 -95.18 37.11
C LEU A 241 105.12 -93.65 37.20
N ASP A 242 106.34 -93.12 37.32
CA ASP A 242 106.64 -91.69 37.29
C ASP A 242 106.24 -91.04 35.94
N LEU A 243 106.41 -91.75 34.82
CA LEU A 243 105.91 -91.28 33.52
C LEU A 243 104.38 -91.29 33.42
N MET A 244 103.72 -92.28 34.02
CA MET A 244 102.25 -92.40 34.07
C MET A 244 101.65 -91.31 34.96
N GLU A 245 102.21 -91.08 36.14
CA GLU A 245 101.83 -89.98 37.04
C GLU A 245 101.99 -88.61 36.36
N LYS A 246 103.07 -88.41 35.60
CA LYS A 246 103.28 -87.19 34.79
C LYS A 246 102.31 -87.07 33.62
N LEU A 247 101.93 -88.18 32.98
CA LEU A 247 100.94 -88.20 31.91
C LEU A 247 99.53 -87.91 32.43
N GLU A 248 99.15 -88.46 33.58
CA GLU A 248 97.90 -88.16 34.27
C GLU A 248 97.86 -86.70 34.73
N ALA A 249 98.94 -86.19 35.35
CA ALA A 249 99.05 -84.79 35.72
C ALA A 249 98.92 -83.84 34.51
N ALA A 250 99.63 -84.11 33.41
CA ALA A 250 99.52 -83.34 32.18
C ALA A 250 98.14 -83.46 31.51
N SER A 251 97.46 -84.61 31.63
CA SER A 251 96.08 -84.80 31.17
C SER A 251 95.08 -83.99 32.00
N VAL A 252 95.25 -83.96 33.32
CA VAL A 252 94.45 -83.12 34.25
C VAL A 252 94.69 -81.64 33.96
N GLU A 253 95.94 -81.21 33.78
CA GLU A 253 96.28 -79.84 33.37
C GLU A 253 95.67 -79.46 32.01
N ASN A 254 95.71 -80.37 31.02
CA ASN A 254 95.12 -80.12 29.71
C ASN A 254 93.57 -80.03 29.76
N LEU A 255 92.93 -80.80 30.64
CA LEU A 255 91.49 -80.70 30.90
C LEU A 255 91.14 -79.41 31.64
N GLN A 256 91.96 -78.98 32.62
CA GLN A 256 91.79 -77.71 33.31
C GLN A 256 91.93 -76.53 32.34
N LEU A 257 92.98 -76.49 31.52
CA LEU A 257 93.18 -75.44 30.51
C LEU A 257 92.05 -75.39 29.47
N LYS A 258 91.44 -76.53 29.12
CA LYS A 258 90.23 -76.58 28.27
C LYS A 258 89.00 -76.02 28.98
N ALA A 259 88.82 -76.32 30.27
CA ALA A 259 87.74 -75.75 31.08
C ALA A 259 87.90 -74.23 31.25
N ASP A 260 89.12 -73.77 31.52
CA ASP A 260 89.46 -72.34 31.66
C ASP A 260 89.27 -71.58 30.35
N LEU A 261 89.68 -72.14 29.21
CA LEU A 261 89.42 -71.56 27.88
C LEU A 261 87.92 -71.49 27.58
N ALA A 262 87.16 -72.56 27.82
CA ALA A 262 85.71 -72.56 27.62
C ALA A 262 84.99 -71.56 28.55
N ALA A 263 85.46 -71.40 29.79
CA ALA A 263 84.97 -70.39 30.72
C ALA A 263 85.27 -68.97 30.22
N MET A 264 86.49 -68.71 29.75
CA MET A 264 86.90 -67.41 29.17
C MET A 264 86.16 -67.08 27.87
N GLU A 265 85.88 -68.06 27.02
CA GLU A 265 85.05 -67.87 25.82
C GLU A 265 83.59 -67.58 26.20
N SER A 266 83.02 -68.32 27.15
CA SER A 266 81.66 -68.07 27.66
C SER A 266 81.55 -66.68 28.33
N GLU A 267 82.55 -66.27 29.10
CA GLU A 267 82.59 -64.96 29.76
C GLU A 267 82.73 -63.83 28.71
N ARG A 268 83.55 -64.04 27.67
CA ARG A 268 83.69 -63.11 26.55
C ARG A 268 82.40 -63.02 25.71
N GLU A 269 81.72 -64.13 25.47
CA GLU A 269 80.45 -64.13 24.74
C GLU A 269 79.34 -63.43 25.54
N MET A 270 79.29 -63.65 26.87
CA MET A 270 78.41 -62.91 27.78
C MET A 270 78.69 -61.40 27.73
N LYS A 271 79.95 -60.97 27.87
CA LYS A 271 80.36 -59.56 27.77
C LYS A 271 80.02 -58.95 26.40
N MET A 272 80.15 -59.71 25.31
CA MET A 272 79.73 -59.27 23.97
C MET A 272 78.21 -59.13 23.84
N LYS A 273 77.43 -60.06 24.40
CA LYS A 273 75.96 -59.99 24.45
C LYS A 273 75.48 -58.82 25.30
N GLU A 274 76.12 -58.55 26.43
CA GLU A 274 75.84 -57.41 27.31
C GLU A 274 76.20 -56.06 26.65
N ALA A 275 77.36 -55.98 26.00
CA ALA A 275 77.76 -54.80 25.24
C ALA A 275 76.81 -54.53 24.05
N ALA A 276 76.37 -55.57 23.35
CA ALA A 276 75.37 -55.44 22.29
C ALA A 276 74.00 -55.00 22.84
N LEU A 277 73.54 -55.60 23.95
CA LEU A 277 72.28 -55.23 24.60
C LEU A 277 72.30 -53.75 25.01
N THR A 278 73.32 -53.32 25.76
CA THR A 278 73.48 -51.94 26.24
C THR A 278 73.68 -50.92 25.12
N ALA A 279 74.26 -51.31 23.98
CA ALA A 279 74.28 -50.47 22.78
C ALA A 279 72.88 -50.34 22.15
N THR A 280 72.12 -51.44 22.05
CA THR A 280 70.76 -51.40 21.46
C THR A 280 69.73 -50.67 22.33
N THR A 281 69.85 -50.71 23.67
CA THR A 281 68.98 -49.92 24.56
C THR A 281 69.26 -48.42 24.41
N ARG A 282 70.54 -48.01 24.43
CA ARG A 282 70.93 -46.61 24.19
C ARG A 282 70.44 -46.09 22.84
N LEU A 283 70.58 -46.87 21.76
CA LEU A 283 70.07 -46.49 20.44
C LEU A 283 68.54 -46.37 20.40
N ARG A 284 67.81 -47.22 21.13
CA ARG A 284 66.35 -47.09 21.29
C ARG A 284 65.98 -45.83 22.08
N GLU A 285 66.66 -45.55 23.19
CA GLU A 285 66.45 -44.34 23.99
C GLU A 285 66.74 -43.05 23.20
N GLU A 286 67.79 -43.06 22.37
CA GLU A 286 68.09 -41.97 21.43
C GLU A 286 67.02 -41.81 20.35
N LEU A 287 66.45 -42.89 19.82
CA LEU A 287 65.34 -42.82 18.86
C LEU A 287 64.06 -42.31 19.53
N ASP A 288 63.70 -42.83 20.71
CA ASP A 288 62.51 -42.42 21.45
C ASP A 288 62.58 -40.96 21.90
N THR A 289 63.78 -40.43 22.19
CA THR A 289 63.98 -39.00 22.51
C THR A 289 63.93 -38.11 21.26
N LYS A 290 64.54 -38.54 20.15
CA LYS A 290 64.43 -37.84 18.85
C LYS A 290 62.98 -37.81 18.34
N GLN A 291 62.25 -38.91 18.45
CA GLN A 291 60.83 -39.01 18.09
C GLN A 291 59.98 -38.06 18.95
N ARG A 292 60.09 -38.13 20.29
CA ARG A 292 59.40 -37.19 21.20
C ARG A 292 59.72 -35.72 20.90
N ALA A 293 60.94 -35.40 20.48
CA ALA A 293 61.33 -34.04 20.07
C ALA A 293 60.71 -33.60 18.72
N ILE A 294 60.51 -34.53 17.78
CA ILE A 294 59.78 -34.29 16.52
C ILE A 294 58.30 -34.08 16.81
N ASP A 295 57.68 -34.94 17.63
CA ASP A 295 56.26 -34.83 17.98
C ASP A 295 55.94 -33.54 18.74
N ALA A 296 56.84 -33.11 19.64
CA ALA A 296 56.74 -31.82 20.32
C ALA A 296 56.80 -30.64 19.33
N LYS A 297 57.70 -30.68 18.33
CA LYS A 297 57.78 -29.65 17.27
C LYS A 297 56.54 -29.64 16.39
N ASN A 298 56.06 -30.81 15.96
CA ASN A 298 54.84 -30.95 15.14
C ASN A 298 53.61 -30.41 15.88
N LYS A 299 53.47 -30.74 17.18
CA LYS A 299 52.41 -30.20 18.03
C LYS A 299 52.51 -28.68 18.17
N GLN A 300 53.71 -28.13 18.36
CA GLN A 300 53.91 -26.67 18.46
C GLN A 300 53.63 -25.95 17.13
N ALA A 301 53.97 -26.55 15.99
CA ALA A 301 53.65 -26.01 14.68
C ALA A 301 52.13 -26.01 14.42
N SER A 302 51.45 -27.12 14.75
CA SER A 302 50.00 -27.25 14.64
C SER A 302 49.26 -26.21 15.48
N THR A 303 49.64 -26.02 16.75
CA THR A 303 48.99 -24.99 17.60
C THR A 303 49.25 -23.57 17.09
N LYS A 304 50.44 -23.29 16.55
CA LYS A 304 50.76 -21.98 15.95
C LYS A 304 49.94 -21.70 14.69
N SER A 305 49.71 -22.70 13.84
CA SER A 305 48.80 -22.55 12.67
C SER A 305 47.40 -22.20 13.14
N LEU A 306 46.81 -23.02 14.02
CA LEU A 306 45.44 -22.81 14.53
C LEU A 306 45.26 -21.45 15.24
N GLU A 307 46.31 -20.93 15.88
CA GLU A 307 46.30 -19.59 16.47
C GLU A 307 46.32 -18.48 15.41
N LEU A 308 47.08 -18.64 14.32
CA LEU A 308 47.09 -17.72 13.18
C LEU A 308 45.76 -17.75 12.42
N ASP A 309 45.23 -18.94 12.15
CA ASP A 309 43.93 -19.15 11.48
C ASP A 309 42.80 -18.49 12.28
N ARG A 310 42.81 -18.66 13.62
CA ARG A 310 41.86 -18.00 14.53
C ARG A 310 42.01 -16.48 14.56
N LYS A 311 43.24 -15.94 14.45
CA LYS A 311 43.48 -14.48 14.36
C LYS A 311 42.99 -13.92 13.03
N ALA A 312 43.25 -14.60 11.91
CA ALA A 312 42.77 -14.21 10.60
C ALA A 312 41.23 -14.17 10.55
N LEU A 313 40.56 -15.25 11.01
CA LEU A 313 39.10 -15.29 11.12
C LEU A 313 38.54 -14.16 12.01
N SER A 314 39.21 -13.87 13.13
CA SER A 314 38.81 -12.77 14.02
C SER A 314 38.94 -11.39 13.36
N GLN A 315 39.99 -11.18 12.56
CA GLN A 315 40.19 -9.94 11.80
C GLN A 315 39.16 -9.80 10.66
N GLU A 316 38.86 -10.90 9.95
CA GLU A 316 37.85 -10.92 8.90
C GLU A 316 36.45 -10.60 9.45
N MET A 317 36.07 -11.20 10.58
CA MET A 317 34.80 -10.93 11.25
C MET A 317 34.72 -9.49 11.78
N ALA A 318 35.82 -8.93 12.30
CA ALA A 318 35.88 -7.53 12.69
C ALA A 318 35.72 -6.59 11.49
N GLY A 319 36.37 -6.89 10.36
CA GLY A 319 36.22 -6.14 9.11
C GLY A 319 34.77 -6.14 8.58
N LYS A 320 34.13 -7.32 8.56
CA LYS A 320 32.71 -7.47 8.20
C LYS A 320 31.79 -6.64 9.11
N LEU A 321 32.00 -6.68 10.43
CA LEU A 321 31.22 -5.92 11.39
C LEU A 321 31.37 -4.39 11.19
N ILE A 322 32.58 -3.91 10.89
CA ILE A 322 32.85 -2.50 10.56
C ILE A 322 32.15 -2.11 9.25
N GLU A 323 32.18 -2.95 8.22
CA GLU A 323 31.46 -2.72 6.97
C GLU A 323 29.94 -2.66 7.15
N GLU A 324 29.34 -3.60 7.89
CA GLU A 324 27.91 -3.59 8.16
C GLU A 324 27.49 -2.38 9.00
N THR A 325 28.28 -2.01 10.00
CA THR A 325 28.08 -0.79 10.81
C THR A 325 28.12 0.45 9.91
N LYS A 326 29.08 0.54 8.98
CA LYS A 326 29.17 1.65 8.02
C LYS A 326 27.99 1.69 7.05
N LYS A 327 27.56 0.54 6.53
CA LYS A 327 26.38 0.43 5.64
C LYS A 327 25.09 0.83 6.37
N TYR A 328 24.94 0.46 7.65
CA TYR A 328 23.82 0.85 8.50
C TYR A 328 23.82 2.36 8.78
N GLN A 329 24.96 2.94 9.13
CA GLN A 329 25.12 4.38 9.35
C GLN A 329 24.79 5.19 8.08
N GLN A 330 25.31 4.78 6.91
CA GLN A 330 24.99 5.41 5.62
C GLN A 330 23.50 5.33 5.28
N LYS A 331 22.82 4.24 5.65
CA LYS A 331 21.37 4.10 5.46
C LYS A 331 20.57 5.04 6.36
N ILE A 332 20.97 5.21 7.62
CA ILE A 332 20.37 6.19 8.54
C ILE A 332 20.57 7.62 8.02
N GLU A 333 21.76 7.96 7.55
CA GLU A 333 22.07 9.27 6.98
C GLU A 333 21.25 9.58 5.72
N ALA A 334 21.04 8.58 4.84
CA ALA A 334 20.18 8.68 3.68
C ALA A 334 18.70 8.87 4.06
N GLU A 335 18.18 8.09 5.02
CA GLU A 335 16.80 8.24 5.52
C GLU A 335 16.58 9.62 6.17
N HIS A 336 17.53 10.12 6.95
CA HIS A 336 17.48 11.47 7.51
C HIS A 336 17.70 12.59 6.47
N TYR A 337 18.29 12.31 5.31
CA TYR A 337 18.34 13.25 4.19
C TYR A 337 16.99 13.31 3.48
N GLU A 338 16.38 12.15 3.17
CA GLU A 338 15.07 12.08 2.53
C GLU A 338 13.95 12.67 3.41
N GLN A 339 13.96 12.40 4.73
CA GLN A 339 13.05 13.05 5.69
C GLN A 339 13.16 14.58 5.66
N ARG A 340 14.38 15.13 5.53
CA ARG A 340 14.60 16.59 5.42
C ARG A 340 14.16 17.13 4.05
N ARG A 341 14.31 16.36 2.97
CA ARG A 341 13.78 16.71 1.65
C ARG A 341 12.25 16.79 1.69
N GLU A 342 11.57 15.74 2.18
CA GLU A 342 10.10 15.73 2.33
C GLU A 342 9.59 16.86 3.22
N ALA A 343 10.27 17.16 4.33
CA ALA A 343 9.89 18.27 5.21
C ALA A 343 10.03 19.64 4.52
N SER A 344 11.09 19.82 3.72
CA SER A 344 11.29 21.03 2.92
C SER A 344 10.25 21.17 1.80
N GLU A 345 9.90 20.07 1.12
CA GLU A 345 8.86 20.03 0.09
C GLU A 345 7.48 20.39 0.67
N LYS A 346 7.12 19.81 1.83
CA LYS A 346 5.88 20.13 2.57
C LYS A 346 5.85 21.59 3.03
N MET A 347 6.97 22.12 3.52
CA MET A 347 7.06 23.52 3.94
C MET A 347 6.95 24.48 2.75
N ALA A 348 7.54 24.16 1.60
CA ALA A 348 7.40 24.96 0.37
C ALA A 348 5.95 24.96 -0.15
N ALA A 349 5.24 23.83 -0.07
CA ALA A 349 3.82 23.74 -0.41
C ALA A 349 2.96 24.64 0.51
N LEU A 350 3.20 24.58 1.83
CA LEU A 350 2.50 25.44 2.81
C LEU A 350 2.78 26.93 2.61
N VAL A 351 4.00 27.32 2.21
CA VAL A 351 4.32 28.72 1.86
C VAL A 351 3.50 29.17 0.64
N ASN A 352 3.47 28.36 -0.43
CA ASN A 352 2.70 28.64 -1.63
C ASN A 352 1.18 28.74 -1.37
N GLU A 353 0.65 27.92 -0.45
CA GLU A 353 -0.74 27.99 -0.02
C GLU A 353 -1.02 29.26 0.80
N ASN A 354 -0.13 29.65 1.71
CA ASN A 354 -0.23 30.91 2.46
C ASN A 354 -0.14 32.14 1.54
N GLU A 355 0.67 32.11 0.48
CA GLU A 355 0.73 33.17 -0.54
C GLU A 355 -0.59 33.30 -1.30
N LYS A 356 -1.21 32.19 -1.70
CA LYS A 356 -2.55 32.18 -2.32
C LYS A 356 -3.63 32.71 -1.38
N LEU A 357 -3.60 32.33 -0.10
CA LEU A 357 -4.56 32.81 0.89
C LEU A 357 -4.41 34.32 1.13
N ARG A 358 -3.18 34.86 1.18
CA ARG A 358 -2.94 36.31 1.26
C ARG A 358 -3.41 37.06 0.01
N ALA A 359 -3.18 36.51 -1.19
CA ALA A 359 -3.67 37.11 -2.44
C ALA A 359 -5.21 37.13 -2.49
N LEU A 360 -5.86 36.04 -2.06
CA LEU A 360 -7.33 35.96 -1.95
C LEU A 360 -7.88 36.90 -0.86
N GLN A 361 -7.12 37.16 0.21
CA GLN A 361 -7.48 38.15 1.22
C GLN A 361 -7.39 39.57 0.65
N SER A 362 -6.28 39.95 0.01
CA SER A 362 -6.12 41.28 -0.64
C SER A 362 -7.28 41.58 -1.59
N ALA A 363 -7.61 40.63 -2.48
CA ALA A 363 -8.71 40.78 -3.43
C ALA A 363 -10.10 40.90 -2.77
N LYS A 364 -10.29 40.39 -1.54
CA LYS A 364 -11.52 40.59 -0.75
C LYS A 364 -11.52 41.93 -0.04
N ASP A 365 -10.39 42.36 0.50
CA ASP A 365 -10.25 43.65 1.19
C ASP A 365 -10.40 44.81 0.18
N GLU A 366 -9.87 44.66 -1.03
CA GLU A 366 -10.08 45.54 -2.19
C GLU A 366 -11.57 45.61 -2.59
N ALA A 367 -12.23 44.46 -2.77
CA ALA A 367 -13.65 44.40 -3.10
C ALA A 367 -14.57 44.93 -1.98
N LEU A 368 -14.14 44.84 -0.72
CA LEU A 368 -14.82 45.43 0.42
C LEU A 368 -14.72 46.96 0.40
N GLY A 369 -13.52 47.51 0.13
CA GLY A 369 -13.34 48.96 -0.07
C GLY A 369 -14.21 49.52 -1.19
N GLU A 370 -14.28 48.83 -2.34
CA GLU A 370 -15.23 49.15 -3.42
C GLU A 370 -16.70 49.18 -2.96
N CYS A 371 -17.08 48.33 -2.01
CA CYS A 371 -18.45 48.29 -1.47
C CYS A 371 -18.68 49.42 -0.45
N GLU A 372 -17.68 49.79 0.33
CA GLU A 372 -17.73 50.96 1.22
C GLU A 372 -17.86 52.26 0.42
N ASP A 373 -17.12 52.44 -0.67
CA ASP A 373 -17.22 53.59 -1.59
C ASP A 373 -18.59 53.70 -2.29
N LYS A 374 -19.15 52.55 -2.70
CA LYS A 374 -20.53 52.52 -3.25
C LYS A 374 -21.55 52.91 -2.18
N LEU A 375 -21.31 52.53 -0.92
CA LEU A 375 -22.20 52.79 0.21
C LEU A 375 -22.09 54.23 0.72
N THR A 376 -20.90 54.86 0.71
CA THR A 376 -20.76 56.31 0.97
C THR A 376 -21.45 57.12 -0.11
N SER A 377 -21.25 56.81 -1.41
CA SER A 377 -21.96 57.50 -2.51
C SER A 377 -23.48 57.35 -2.43
N LEU A 378 -23.99 56.21 -1.97
CA LEU A 378 -25.43 56.02 -1.72
C LEU A 378 -25.91 56.85 -0.52
N ARG A 379 -25.16 56.92 0.58
CA ARG A 379 -25.48 57.80 1.73
C ARG A 379 -25.53 59.27 1.31
N GLU A 380 -24.56 59.75 0.53
CA GLU A 380 -24.55 61.11 0.00
C GLU A 380 -25.81 61.42 -0.82
N LYS A 381 -26.18 60.52 -1.75
CA LYS A 381 -27.41 60.64 -2.54
C LYS A 381 -28.67 60.66 -1.68
N VAL A 382 -28.74 59.84 -0.62
CA VAL A 382 -29.85 59.89 0.35
C VAL A 382 -29.92 61.25 1.03
N THR A 383 -28.81 61.78 1.57
CA THR A 383 -28.82 63.11 2.22
C THR A 383 -29.15 64.26 1.27
N ALA A 384 -28.88 64.12 -0.04
CA ALA A 384 -29.29 65.08 -1.06
C ALA A 384 -30.80 65.00 -1.36
N MET A 385 -31.36 63.78 -1.39
CA MET A 385 -32.81 63.58 -1.51
C MET A 385 -33.55 64.08 -0.27
N GLU A 386 -33.06 63.81 0.94
CA GLU A 386 -33.62 64.31 2.20
C GLU A 386 -33.70 65.84 2.24
N LYS A 387 -32.62 66.54 1.84
CA LYS A 387 -32.62 68.00 1.68
C LYS A 387 -33.65 68.48 0.65
N THR A 388 -33.77 67.76 -0.46
CA THR A 388 -34.75 68.08 -1.51
C THR A 388 -36.18 67.93 -0.98
N ILE A 389 -36.47 66.85 -0.24
CA ILE A 389 -37.75 66.58 0.41
C ILE A 389 -38.08 67.68 1.43
N ALA A 390 -37.10 68.09 2.27
CA ALA A 390 -37.29 69.20 3.21
C ALA A 390 -37.69 70.49 2.50
N THR A 391 -36.93 70.93 1.48
CA THR A 391 -37.29 72.14 0.72
C THR A 391 -38.64 72.04 -0.03
N LYS A 392 -39.10 70.83 -0.32
CA LYS A 392 -40.43 70.59 -0.90
C LYS A 392 -41.55 70.59 0.14
N ALA A 393 -41.29 70.15 1.37
CA ALA A 393 -42.20 70.32 2.48
C ALA A 393 -42.37 71.81 2.85
N ASP A 394 -41.28 72.58 2.88
CA ASP A 394 -41.32 74.03 3.11
C ASP A 394 -42.16 74.75 2.04
N GLN A 395 -41.94 74.43 0.76
CA GLN A 395 -42.72 74.97 -0.36
C GLN A 395 -44.20 74.57 -0.31
N LEU A 396 -44.51 73.35 0.15
CA LEU A 396 -45.87 72.86 0.29
C LEU A 396 -46.59 73.60 1.43
N ALA A 397 -45.94 73.78 2.58
CA ALA A 397 -46.48 74.57 3.69
C ALA A 397 -46.69 76.05 3.30
N GLU A 398 -45.80 76.64 2.48
CA GLU A 398 -46.01 77.98 1.93
C GLU A 398 -47.27 78.03 1.02
N CYS A 399 -47.52 76.97 0.25
CA CYS A 399 -48.72 76.86 -0.59
C CYS A 399 -49.99 76.67 0.25
N GLU A 400 -49.98 75.85 1.30
CA GLU A 400 -51.10 75.67 2.23
C GLU A 400 -51.49 76.99 2.91
N ASN A 401 -50.50 77.77 3.37
CA ASN A 401 -50.75 79.11 3.93
C ASN A 401 -51.37 80.08 2.89
N LYS A 402 -50.95 80.02 1.62
CA LYS A 402 -51.56 80.80 0.54
C LYS A 402 -52.99 80.36 0.21
N VAL A 403 -53.28 79.06 0.28
CA VAL A 403 -54.66 78.54 0.13
C VAL A 403 -55.53 79.06 1.27
N ALA A 404 -55.09 78.99 2.53
CA ALA A 404 -55.85 79.50 3.67
C ALA A 404 -56.14 81.01 3.60
N ASP A 405 -55.18 81.82 3.14
CA ASP A 405 -55.38 83.25 2.89
C ASP A 405 -56.40 83.52 1.75
N LEU A 406 -56.36 82.73 0.68
CA LEU A 406 -57.35 82.81 -0.40
C LEU A 406 -58.74 82.34 0.04
N GLU A 407 -58.84 81.26 0.82
CA GLU A 407 -60.11 80.78 1.39
C GLU A 407 -60.73 81.80 2.35
N SER A 408 -59.92 82.47 3.17
CA SER A 408 -60.34 83.59 4.02
C SER A 408 -60.92 84.75 3.21
N LYS A 409 -60.22 85.17 2.14
CA LYS A 409 -60.71 86.21 1.21
C LYS A 409 -61.99 85.79 0.49
N LEU A 410 -62.10 84.53 0.11
CA LEU A 410 -63.29 83.96 -0.53
C LEU A 410 -64.47 83.89 0.45
N ALA A 411 -64.23 83.67 1.74
CA ALA A 411 -65.25 83.77 2.79
C ALA A 411 -65.78 85.21 2.95
N VAL A 412 -64.90 86.21 2.99
CA VAL A 412 -65.30 87.63 3.04
C VAL A 412 -66.09 88.02 1.78
N LEU A 413 -65.62 87.67 0.58
CA LEU A 413 -66.36 87.94 -0.67
C LEU A 413 -67.73 87.23 -0.74
N LYS A 414 -67.90 86.07 -0.07
CA LYS A 414 -69.21 85.42 0.08
C LYS A 414 -70.12 86.18 1.03
N GLU A 415 -69.60 86.75 2.11
CA GLU A 415 -70.36 87.58 3.05
C GLU A 415 -70.80 88.90 2.40
N GLU A 416 -69.87 89.60 1.72
CA GLU A 416 -70.17 90.79 0.91
C GLU A 416 -71.21 90.47 -0.19
N SER A 417 -71.07 89.36 -0.90
CA SER A 417 -72.04 88.93 -1.91
C SER A 417 -73.40 88.57 -1.30
N ALA A 418 -73.46 88.05 -0.07
CA ALA A 418 -74.70 87.77 0.62
C ALA A 418 -75.39 89.05 1.10
N GLU A 419 -74.64 90.06 1.56
CA GLU A 419 -75.15 91.40 1.86
C GLU A 419 -75.70 92.07 0.59
N ILE A 420 -74.99 92.02 -0.53
CA ILE A 420 -75.46 92.54 -1.82
C ILE A 420 -76.75 91.84 -2.26
N VAL A 421 -76.86 90.52 -2.13
CA VAL A 421 -78.10 89.78 -2.43
C VAL A 421 -79.24 90.17 -1.48
N GLY A 422 -78.96 90.39 -0.20
CA GLY A 422 -79.94 90.92 0.76
C GLY A 422 -80.43 92.33 0.43
N LEU A 423 -79.51 93.23 0.03
CA LEU A 423 -79.83 94.58 -0.43
C LEU A 423 -80.64 94.57 -1.73
N LEU A 424 -80.33 93.66 -2.65
CA LEU A 424 -81.10 93.43 -3.88
C LEU A 424 -82.51 92.92 -3.56
N ALA A 425 -82.66 91.95 -2.66
CA ALA A 425 -83.99 91.46 -2.24
C ALA A 425 -84.84 92.57 -1.57
N ILE A 426 -84.23 93.43 -0.75
CA ILE A 426 -84.89 94.60 -0.16
C ILE A 426 -85.23 95.66 -1.23
N ALA A 427 -84.43 95.80 -2.27
CA ALA A 427 -84.72 96.68 -3.40
C ALA A 427 -85.86 96.12 -4.27
N GLU A 428 -85.87 94.81 -4.51
CA GLU A 428 -86.92 94.07 -5.23
C GLU A 428 -88.25 94.13 -4.48
N GLU A 429 -88.27 93.89 -3.16
CA GLU A 429 -89.46 94.08 -2.31
C GLU A 429 -90.00 95.52 -2.38
N LYS A 430 -89.11 96.53 -2.44
CA LYS A 430 -89.51 97.94 -2.60
C LYS A 430 -90.01 98.26 -4.00
N VAL A 431 -89.48 97.61 -5.04
CA VAL A 431 -89.99 97.74 -6.42
C VAL A 431 -91.37 97.09 -6.49
N VAL A 432 -91.55 95.86 -6.02
CA VAL A 432 -92.85 95.19 -5.95
C VAL A 432 -93.85 96.00 -5.13
N ALA A 433 -93.47 96.55 -3.98
CA ALA A 433 -94.35 97.42 -3.19
C ALA A 433 -94.66 98.78 -3.88
N ALA A 434 -93.79 99.26 -4.77
CA ALA A 434 -94.04 100.44 -5.59
C ALA A 434 -94.91 100.11 -6.82
N GLU A 435 -94.77 98.94 -7.42
CA GLU A 435 -95.60 98.41 -8.50
C GLU A 435 -97.00 98.04 -7.98
N ASP A 436 -97.14 97.42 -6.82
CA ASP A 436 -98.41 97.23 -6.11
C ASP A 436 -99.08 98.58 -5.82
N LYS A 437 -98.30 99.61 -5.47
CA LYS A 437 -98.83 100.96 -5.23
C LYS A 437 -99.22 101.67 -6.53
N ALA A 438 -98.48 101.47 -7.62
CA ALA A 438 -98.78 102.01 -8.94
C ALA A 438 -100.00 101.31 -9.57
N THR A 439 -100.03 99.98 -9.60
CA THR A 439 -101.19 99.19 -10.04
C THR A 439 -102.41 99.47 -9.16
N LYS A 440 -102.28 99.72 -7.85
CA LYS A 440 -103.39 100.17 -7.00
C LYS A 440 -103.84 101.61 -7.30
N ALA A 441 -102.94 102.49 -7.75
CA ALA A 441 -103.30 103.81 -8.28
C ALA A 441 -104.03 103.68 -9.63
N ASP A 442 -103.56 102.81 -10.53
CA ASP A 442 -104.22 102.53 -11.81
C ASP A 442 -105.56 101.81 -11.63
N ILE A 443 -105.70 100.92 -10.65
CA ILE A 443 -106.96 100.28 -10.27
C ILE A 443 -107.93 101.32 -9.68
N THR A 444 -107.45 102.32 -8.93
CA THR A 444 -108.32 103.40 -8.43
C THR A 444 -108.65 104.44 -9.50
N ALA A 445 -107.76 104.69 -10.47
CA ALA A 445 -108.06 105.47 -11.67
C ALA A 445 -109.07 104.74 -12.59
N ALA A 446 -108.89 103.43 -12.80
CA ALA A 446 -109.81 102.59 -13.55
C ALA A 446 -111.16 102.44 -12.85
N ALA A 447 -111.19 102.39 -11.51
CA ALA A 447 -112.44 102.42 -10.73
C ALA A 447 -113.16 103.76 -10.86
N ALA A 448 -112.43 104.89 -10.82
CA ALA A 448 -112.99 106.21 -11.09
C ALA A 448 -113.54 106.34 -12.52
N ALA A 449 -112.87 105.73 -13.51
CA ALA A 449 -113.32 105.68 -14.90
C ALA A 449 -114.51 104.72 -15.13
N ARG A 450 -114.68 103.69 -14.31
CA ARG A 450 -115.74 102.66 -14.46
C ARG A 450 -117.05 102.97 -13.74
N ALA A 451 -117.18 104.14 -13.11
CA ALA A 451 -118.42 104.57 -12.46
C ALA A 451 -119.56 104.92 -13.44
N ASN A 452 -119.37 104.83 -14.77
CA ASN A 452 -120.34 105.34 -15.74
C ASN A 452 -120.41 104.58 -17.09
N ALA A 453 -120.37 103.23 -17.07
CA ALA A 453 -120.95 102.38 -18.13
C ALA A 453 -121.06 100.90 -17.69
N ASN A 454 -122.27 100.36 -17.61
CA ASN A 454 -122.52 98.92 -17.46
C ASN A 454 -122.61 98.24 -18.83
N SER A 455 -121.92 97.11 -19.03
CA SER A 455 -122.39 96.05 -19.94
C SER A 455 -121.63 94.73 -19.74
N SER A 456 -122.38 93.62 -19.84
CA SER A 456 -121.94 92.25 -20.19
C SER A 456 -120.50 91.83 -19.85
N PHE A 457 -120.39 91.09 -18.75
CA PHE A 457 -119.44 89.99 -18.57
C PHE A 457 -119.62 88.98 -19.72
N ASP A 458 -118.55 88.51 -20.36
CA ASP A 458 -118.61 87.32 -21.23
C ASP A 458 -118.07 86.11 -20.45
N GLU A 459 -118.98 85.22 -20.07
CA GLU A 459 -118.67 84.00 -19.32
C GLU A 459 -117.75 83.05 -20.11
N ASN A 460 -117.80 83.06 -21.46
CA ASN A 460 -117.08 82.10 -22.31
C ASN A 460 -115.56 82.33 -22.32
N GLU A 461 -115.10 83.58 -22.45
CA GLU A 461 -113.66 83.88 -22.45
C GLU A 461 -113.04 83.50 -21.10
N ARG A 462 -113.76 83.73 -19.99
CA ARG A 462 -113.34 83.30 -18.66
C ARG A 462 -113.25 81.77 -18.52
N GLN A 463 -114.21 81.04 -19.09
CA GLN A 463 -114.16 79.57 -19.08
C GLN A 463 -113.00 79.03 -19.93
N GLN A 464 -112.81 79.55 -21.16
CA GLN A 464 -111.67 79.16 -22.01
C GLN A 464 -110.32 79.46 -21.34
N LEU A 465 -110.18 80.59 -20.63
CA LEU A 465 -108.96 80.90 -19.90
C LEU A 465 -108.75 79.94 -18.72
N HIS A 466 -109.81 79.61 -17.98
CA HIS A 466 -109.75 78.66 -16.86
C HIS A 466 -109.39 77.24 -17.32
N ASP A 467 -109.96 76.79 -18.43
CA ASP A 467 -109.67 75.47 -19.00
C ASP A 467 -108.25 75.41 -19.58
N SER A 468 -107.77 76.50 -20.19
CA SER A 468 -106.37 76.64 -20.63
C SER A 468 -105.39 76.60 -19.44
N ILE A 469 -105.69 77.31 -18.35
CA ILE A 469 -104.87 77.29 -17.11
C ILE A 469 -104.88 75.90 -16.47
N SER A 470 -106.02 75.19 -16.50
CA SER A 470 -106.12 73.81 -16.02
C SER A 470 -105.31 72.84 -16.89
N SER A 471 -105.34 73.03 -18.21
CA SER A 471 -104.51 72.27 -19.16
C SER A 471 -103.02 72.46 -18.90
N PHE A 472 -102.54 73.70 -18.82
CA PHE A 472 -101.13 73.99 -18.53
C PHE A 472 -100.66 73.50 -17.16
N ARG A 473 -101.54 73.52 -16.13
CA ARG A 473 -101.23 72.91 -14.83
C ARG A 473 -101.04 71.39 -14.94
N CYS A 474 -101.93 70.70 -15.64
CA CYS A 474 -101.83 69.24 -15.83
C CYS A 474 -100.60 68.85 -16.67
N GLU A 475 -100.24 69.67 -17.67
CA GLU A 475 -99.03 69.49 -18.48
C GLU A 475 -97.74 69.72 -17.66
N LEU A 476 -97.67 70.78 -16.84
CA LEU A 476 -96.56 71.02 -15.91
C LEU A 476 -96.41 69.89 -14.88
N GLU A 477 -97.52 69.42 -14.30
CA GLU A 477 -97.53 68.31 -13.33
C GLU A 477 -97.05 67.01 -13.98
N THR A 478 -97.37 66.79 -15.26
CA THR A 478 -96.83 65.71 -16.09
C THR A 478 -95.31 65.85 -16.31
N TYR A 479 -94.79 67.05 -16.60
CA TYR A 479 -93.35 67.28 -16.72
C TYR A 479 -92.60 67.07 -15.39
N HIS A 480 -93.17 67.49 -14.26
CA HIS A 480 -92.59 67.21 -12.93
C HIS A 480 -92.52 65.69 -12.65
N ALA A 481 -93.57 64.94 -12.98
CA ALA A 481 -93.57 63.47 -12.85
C ALA A 481 -92.52 62.80 -13.75
N GLN A 482 -92.30 63.30 -14.98
CA GLN A 482 -91.25 62.80 -15.87
C GLN A 482 -89.83 63.08 -15.34
N LEU A 483 -89.60 64.28 -14.77
CA LEU A 483 -88.31 64.64 -14.16
C LEU A 483 -87.99 63.75 -12.96
N ALA A 484 -88.93 63.59 -12.02
CA ALA A 484 -88.75 62.70 -10.87
C ALA A 484 -88.47 61.24 -11.29
N SER A 485 -89.17 60.76 -12.34
CA SER A 485 -88.94 59.42 -12.90
C SER A 485 -87.53 59.27 -13.50
N ARG A 486 -87.00 60.31 -14.15
CA ARG A 486 -85.63 60.33 -14.69
C ARG A 486 -84.57 60.34 -13.59
N GLU A 487 -84.80 61.08 -12.50
CA GLU A 487 -83.88 61.15 -11.37
C GLU A 487 -83.76 59.79 -10.66
N GLU A 488 -84.89 59.10 -10.45
CA GLU A 488 -84.93 57.70 -9.99
C GLU A 488 -84.19 56.75 -10.94
N GLU A 489 -84.29 56.94 -12.25
CA GLU A 489 -83.59 56.10 -13.22
C GLU A 489 -82.07 56.33 -13.21
N CYS A 490 -81.61 57.57 -12.99
CA CYS A 490 -80.19 57.86 -12.77
C CYS A 490 -79.66 57.22 -11.49
N LYS A 491 -80.37 57.37 -10.35
CA LYS A 491 -79.99 56.74 -9.07
C LYS A 491 -79.92 55.21 -9.17
N LYS A 492 -80.80 54.58 -9.96
CA LYS A 492 -80.74 53.14 -10.25
C LYS A 492 -79.54 52.75 -11.11
N LYS A 493 -79.15 53.55 -12.10
CA LYS A 493 -77.95 53.31 -12.92
C LYS A 493 -76.66 53.45 -12.11
N GLU A 494 -76.59 54.44 -11.23
CA GLU A 494 -75.49 54.65 -10.29
C GLU A 494 -75.35 53.48 -9.29
N ALA A 495 -76.44 53.08 -8.65
CA ALA A 495 -76.47 51.92 -7.74
C ALA A 495 -76.15 50.59 -8.45
N ALA A 496 -76.50 50.44 -9.74
CA ALA A 496 -76.15 49.27 -10.54
C ALA A 496 -74.64 49.22 -10.84
N ALA A 497 -74.04 50.34 -11.25
CA ALA A 497 -72.60 50.43 -11.48
C ALA A 497 -71.79 50.05 -10.22
N MET A 498 -72.23 50.53 -9.04
CA MET A 498 -71.57 50.24 -7.77
C MET A 498 -71.64 48.76 -7.35
N ARG A 499 -72.65 48.01 -7.79
CA ARG A 499 -72.76 46.56 -7.52
C ARG A 499 -71.92 45.69 -8.46
N VAL A 500 -71.77 46.10 -9.72
CA VAL A 500 -70.94 45.37 -10.71
C VAL A 500 -69.47 45.33 -10.30
N ALA A 501 -68.96 46.39 -9.65
CA ALA A 501 -67.58 46.45 -9.14
C ALA A 501 -67.26 45.45 -8.01
N ILE A 502 -68.26 44.81 -7.39
CA ILE A 502 -68.10 43.98 -6.19
C ILE A 502 -68.39 42.49 -6.46
N THR A 503 -68.91 42.11 -7.63
CA THR A 503 -69.42 40.74 -7.87
C THR A 503 -69.06 40.11 -9.22
N SER A 504 -67.81 39.63 -9.36
CA SER A 504 -67.48 38.44 -10.20
C SER A 504 -66.15 37.80 -9.80
N PRO A 505 -65.95 36.47 -10.01
CA PRO A 505 -65.14 35.69 -9.06
C PRO A 505 -64.03 34.80 -9.65
N ALA A 506 -62.92 34.71 -8.93
CA ALA A 506 -62.07 33.53 -8.82
C ALA A 506 -61.32 33.60 -7.48
N GLY A 507 -61.10 32.52 -6.73
CA GLY A 507 -61.46 31.12 -7.01
C GLY A 507 -60.52 30.14 -6.34
N ILE A 508 -60.19 30.33 -5.05
CA ILE A 508 -59.25 29.47 -4.31
C ILE A 508 -59.92 29.04 -3.00
N SER A 509 -60.01 27.73 -2.77
CA SER A 509 -60.60 27.15 -1.55
C SER A 509 -59.64 27.31 -0.36
N ALA A 510 -60.17 27.69 0.79
CA ALA A 510 -59.43 27.82 2.04
C ALA A 510 -59.56 26.54 2.90
N GLU A 511 -59.06 25.41 2.38
CA GLU A 511 -58.88 24.20 3.19
C GLU A 511 -57.53 24.27 3.92
N GLY A 512 -57.57 24.13 5.24
CA GLY A 512 -56.42 24.35 6.11
C GLY A 512 -55.49 23.14 6.19
N VAL A 513 -54.20 23.36 6.03
CA VAL A 513 -53.15 22.41 6.42
C VAL A 513 -52.21 23.08 7.42
N THR A 514 -52.01 22.41 8.55
CA THR A 514 -51.08 22.81 9.60
C THR A 514 -49.65 22.36 9.28
N HIS A 515 -48.68 23.22 9.60
CA HIS A 515 -47.39 22.79 10.15
C HIS A 515 -46.48 21.91 9.27
N ASP A 516 -45.98 22.44 8.15
CA ASP A 516 -44.54 22.69 8.02
C ASP A 516 -44.24 23.76 6.96
N ASN A 517 -43.29 24.66 7.20
CA ASN A 517 -43.13 25.90 6.41
C ASN A 517 -41.79 26.02 5.69
N ASN A 518 -40.99 24.95 5.67
CA ASN A 518 -39.63 24.90 5.11
C ASN A 518 -39.48 23.97 3.89
N ASP A 519 -40.57 23.49 3.30
CA ASP A 519 -40.52 22.67 2.08
C ASP A 519 -40.08 23.54 0.86
N PRO A 520 -38.95 23.21 0.18
CA PRO A 520 -38.47 23.97 -0.96
C PRO A 520 -39.38 23.90 -2.18
N GLU A 521 -40.24 22.89 -2.33
CA GLU A 521 -41.21 22.81 -3.43
C GLU A 521 -42.41 23.73 -3.19
N VAL A 522 -42.90 23.83 -1.96
CA VAL A 522 -43.96 24.80 -1.57
C VAL A 522 -43.46 26.24 -1.76
N LEU A 523 -42.19 26.52 -1.43
CA LEU A 523 -41.57 27.83 -1.68
C LEU A 523 -41.43 28.12 -3.18
N ARG A 524 -41.06 27.14 -4.01
CA ARG A 524 -41.05 27.29 -5.48
C ARG A 524 -42.44 27.55 -6.06
N ALA A 525 -43.45 26.82 -5.60
CA ALA A 525 -44.84 27.01 -6.03
C ALA A 525 -45.34 28.43 -5.71
N ARG A 526 -45.07 28.93 -4.49
CA ARG A 526 -45.37 30.32 -4.11
C ARG A 526 -44.62 31.34 -4.97
N LEU A 527 -43.35 31.11 -5.29
CA LEU A 527 -42.54 32.01 -6.12
C LEU A 527 -43.04 32.09 -7.57
N VAL A 528 -43.48 30.96 -8.15
CA VAL A 528 -44.11 30.92 -9.48
C VAL A 528 -45.43 31.69 -9.46
N ALA A 529 -46.31 31.43 -8.49
CA ALA A 529 -47.59 32.13 -8.37
C ALA A 529 -47.42 33.66 -8.19
N ALA A 530 -46.42 34.10 -7.40
CA ALA A 530 -46.08 35.51 -7.26
C ALA A 530 -45.55 36.13 -8.57
N SER A 531 -44.78 35.37 -9.36
CA SER A 531 -44.24 35.83 -10.65
C SER A 531 -45.34 36.03 -11.70
N ASP A 532 -46.33 35.14 -11.77
CA ASP A 532 -47.44 35.25 -12.71
C ASP A 532 -48.49 36.29 -12.29
N LEU A 533 -48.60 36.57 -10.99
CA LEU A 533 -49.34 37.73 -10.48
C LEU A 533 -48.67 39.04 -10.92
N PHE A 534 -47.33 39.14 -10.81
CA PHE A 534 -46.59 40.33 -11.21
C PHE A 534 -46.76 40.63 -12.70
N ARG A 535 -46.67 39.60 -13.57
CA ARG A 535 -46.95 39.70 -15.00
C ARG A 535 -48.36 40.20 -15.32
N HIS A 536 -49.37 39.80 -14.54
CA HIS A 536 -50.74 40.32 -14.68
C HIS A 536 -50.83 41.81 -14.33
N VAL A 537 -50.13 42.26 -13.28
CA VAL A 537 -50.08 43.67 -12.89
C VAL A 537 -49.36 44.50 -13.96
N GLU A 538 -48.25 44.01 -14.53
CA GLU A 538 -47.56 44.66 -15.66
C GLU A 538 -48.45 44.75 -16.90
N ALA A 539 -49.18 43.68 -17.25
CA ALA A 539 -50.11 43.67 -18.37
C ALA A 539 -51.27 44.67 -18.17
N LEU A 540 -51.85 44.73 -16.97
CA LEU A 540 -52.87 45.72 -16.59
C LEU A 540 -52.33 47.15 -16.63
N GLY A 541 -51.10 47.38 -16.15
CA GLY A 541 -50.44 48.69 -16.23
C GLY A 541 -50.21 49.14 -17.66
N LEU A 542 -49.74 48.24 -18.54
CA LEU A 542 -49.60 48.50 -19.97
C LEU A 542 -50.95 48.75 -20.66
N GLN A 543 -52.01 48.05 -20.26
CA GLN A 543 -53.36 48.27 -20.79
C GLN A 543 -53.94 49.62 -20.33
N GLY A 544 -53.80 49.98 -19.06
CA GLY A 544 -54.19 51.29 -18.54
C GLY A 544 -53.43 52.43 -19.20
N MET A 545 -52.12 52.29 -19.38
CA MET A 545 -51.30 53.29 -20.07
C MET A 545 -51.63 53.43 -21.56
N ARG A 546 -52.12 52.37 -22.23
CA ARG A 546 -52.69 52.48 -23.59
C ARG A 546 -54.02 53.22 -23.62
N VAL A 547 -54.86 53.08 -22.59
CA VAL A 547 -56.12 53.86 -22.48
C VAL A 547 -55.80 55.34 -22.26
N ILE A 548 -54.88 55.66 -21.34
CA ILE A 548 -54.45 57.03 -21.05
C ILE A 548 -53.83 57.70 -22.30
N ASN A 549 -52.88 57.03 -22.96
CA ASN A 549 -52.24 57.56 -24.19
C ASN A 549 -53.14 57.50 -25.44
N GLY A 550 -54.24 56.75 -25.39
CA GLY A 550 -55.20 56.63 -26.49
C GLY A 550 -56.18 57.79 -26.59
N VAL A 551 -56.44 58.51 -25.49
CA VAL A 551 -57.40 59.62 -25.45
C VAL A 551 -56.82 60.92 -26.02
N ASN A 552 -55.50 61.15 -25.90
CA ASN A 552 -54.86 62.43 -26.24
C ASN A 552 -54.16 62.46 -27.62
N ARG A 553 -54.47 61.53 -28.53
CA ARG A 553 -53.69 61.33 -29.77
C ARG A 553 -54.22 62.02 -31.03
N SER A 554 -55.08 63.03 -30.88
CA SER A 554 -55.69 63.77 -31.99
C SER A 554 -55.11 65.18 -32.23
N GLU A 555 -54.26 65.69 -31.33
CA GLU A 555 -53.87 67.12 -31.31
C GLU A 555 -52.35 67.36 -31.17
N LEU A 556 -51.49 66.37 -31.45
CA LEU A 556 -50.04 66.47 -31.17
C LEU A 556 -49.09 65.91 -32.24
N GLU A 557 -49.48 65.89 -33.53
CA GLU A 557 -48.58 65.44 -34.62
C GLU A 557 -47.62 66.53 -35.15
N ASP A 558 -47.87 67.81 -34.84
CA ASP A 558 -47.20 68.98 -35.47
C ASP A 558 -45.84 69.39 -34.86
N LEU A 559 -45.24 68.58 -33.98
CA LEU A 559 -44.03 68.97 -33.23
C LEU A 559 -42.87 67.94 -33.25
N HIS A 560 -42.71 67.23 -34.37
CA HIS A 560 -41.48 66.47 -34.66
C HIS A 560 -40.75 66.96 -35.93
N SER A 561 -39.95 68.00 -35.77
CA SER A 561 -38.88 68.39 -36.68
C SER A 561 -37.77 69.08 -35.89
N PHE A 562 -36.51 68.82 -36.27
CA PHE A 562 -35.29 69.08 -35.50
C PHE A 562 -35.18 68.24 -34.19
N SER A 563 -34.03 67.70 -33.79
CA SER A 563 -32.72 67.65 -34.46
C SER A 563 -32.07 66.27 -34.32
N THR A 564 -31.46 65.79 -35.41
CA THR A 564 -30.41 64.77 -35.37
C THR A 564 -29.11 65.34 -34.82
N VAL A 565 -28.27 64.51 -34.17
CA VAL A 565 -26.81 64.37 -34.39
C VAL A 565 -26.23 63.28 -33.45
N THR A 566 -25.25 62.55 -33.99
CA THR A 566 -24.35 61.48 -33.47
C THR A 566 -23.85 61.63 -32.01
N VAL A 567 -23.35 60.60 -31.30
CA VAL A 567 -22.25 59.64 -31.63
C VAL A 567 -22.38 58.28 -30.88
N ASP A 568 -21.68 57.27 -31.40
CA ASP A 568 -21.35 55.91 -30.90
C ASP A 568 -21.05 55.78 -29.37
N THR A 569 -21.10 54.61 -28.71
CA THR A 569 -20.10 53.52 -28.89
C THR A 569 -20.47 52.17 -28.21
N SER A 570 -20.41 51.09 -29.00
CA SER A 570 -20.01 49.68 -28.74
C SER A 570 -20.10 48.97 -27.35
N THR A 571 -20.83 47.84 -27.36
CA THR A 571 -20.36 46.46 -27.04
C THR A 571 -19.92 46.03 -25.62
N SER A 572 -20.71 45.13 -25.00
CA SER A 572 -20.31 43.77 -24.57
C SER A 572 -21.53 43.01 -24.00
N MET A 573 -21.97 41.89 -24.61
CA MET A 573 -21.57 40.50 -24.35
C MET A 573 -21.97 39.97 -22.96
N SER A 574 -22.74 38.87 -22.94
CA SER A 574 -23.39 38.28 -21.76
C SER A 574 -22.82 36.91 -21.40
N ASN A 575 -23.22 36.41 -20.23
CA ASN A 575 -23.24 35.00 -19.80
C ASN A 575 -21.91 34.30 -19.44
N SER A 576 -21.80 33.95 -18.15
CA SER A 576 -21.24 32.66 -17.71
C SER A 576 -22.01 32.17 -16.48
N SER A 577 -22.43 30.90 -16.48
CA SER A 577 -23.38 30.34 -15.50
C SER A 577 -22.76 30.02 -14.13
N SER A 578 -23.62 29.99 -13.11
CA SER A 578 -23.27 29.53 -11.77
C SER A 578 -23.24 28.01 -11.65
N LEU A 579 -22.32 27.49 -10.82
CA LEU A 579 -22.36 26.14 -10.25
C LEU A 579 -21.84 26.21 -8.82
N SER A 580 -22.65 25.76 -7.86
CA SER A 580 -22.37 25.85 -6.42
C SER A 580 -21.77 24.54 -5.88
N PRO A 581 -20.87 24.61 -4.87
CA PRO A 581 -20.71 23.55 -3.89
C PRO A 581 -21.61 23.81 -2.66
N GLY A 582 -21.97 22.73 -1.94
CA GLY A 582 -22.76 22.78 -0.70
C GLY A 582 -21.95 23.17 0.54
N LYS A 583 -22.65 23.28 1.68
CA LYS A 583 -22.11 23.56 3.01
C LYS A 583 -21.89 22.27 3.84
N ASP A 584 -21.54 22.49 5.11
CA ASP A 584 -21.59 21.63 6.30
C ASP A 584 -20.30 20.80 6.51
N ASP A 585 -19.41 21.16 7.44
CA ASP A 585 -19.51 21.38 8.91
C ASP A 585 -19.34 20.10 9.75
N ARG A 586 -18.12 19.90 10.28
CA ARG A 586 -17.94 19.94 11.74
C ARG A 586 -16.50 20.13 12.24
N HIS A 587 -16.46 20.79 13.40
CA HIS A 587 -15.39 21.33 14.24
C HIS A 587 -14.09 20.51 14.47
N PRO A 588 -13.00 21.19 14.91
CA PRO A 588 -11.78 20.56 15.41
C PRO A 588 -11.91 20.06 16.86
N ALA A 589 -10.88 19.34 17.32
CA ALA A 589 -10.56 19.17 18.73
C ALA A 589 -9.10 19.59 18.97
N GLU A 590 -8.84 20.26 20.10
CA GLU A 590 -7.52 20.80 20.44
C GLU A 590 -6.63 19.82 21.21
N ASP A 591 -5.42 20.32 21.46
CA ASP A 591 -4.58 20.08 22.63
C ASP A 591 -3.53 18.95 22.56
N GLY A 592 -2.40 19.21 23.23
CA GLY A 592 -1.14 18.48 23.08
C GLY A 592 0.11 19.31 23.38
N THR A 593 0.03 20.33 24.24
CA THR A 593 1.25 21.02 24.70
C THR A 593 2.21 20.07 25.42
N SER A 594 3.51 20.15 25.11
CA SER A 594 4.56 19.46 25.88
C SER A 594 5.91 20.15 25.70
N GLU A 595 6.26 21.02 26.65
CA GLU A 595 7.65 21.44 26.84
C GLU A 595 8.56 20.23 27.08
N ARG A 596 9.74 20.19 26.44
CA ARG A 596 10.98 19.79 27.14
C ARG A 596 12.13 20.70 26.75
N ARG A 597 12.74 21.31 27.76
CA ARG A 597 13.88 22.24 27.62
C ARG A 597 15.10 21.49 27.10
N CYS A 598 15.82 22.08 26.15
CA CYS A 598 17.19 21.67 25.87
C CYS A 598 18.10 22.17 27.00
N VAL A 599 18.87 21.28 27.61
CA VAL A 599 19.82 21.63 28.69
C VAL A 599 21.09 22.21 28.07
N ILE A 600 21.47 23.41 28.51
CA ILE A 600 22.78 24.01 28.22
C ILE A 600 23.66 23.83 29.46
N LEU A 601 24.77 23.11 29.31
CA LEU A 601 25.86 23.08 30.29
C LEU A 601 27.22 23.11 29.58
N PRO A 602 28.04 24.15 29.82
CA PRO A 602 29.44 24.16 29.42
C PRO A 602 30.37 24.19 30.64
N ARG A 603 31.21 23.15 30.81
CA ARG A 603 32.64 23.29 31.18
C ARG A 603 33.38 21.94 31.18
N GLN A 604 34.71 22.05 31.19
CA GLN A 604 35.68 20.95 31.30
C GLN A 604 36.10 20.79 32.78
N ALA A 605 36.82 19.69 33.04
CA ALA A 605 37.20 19.12 34.35
C ALA A 605 36.07 18.31 35.01
#